data_AF-A0A6A3G4V8-F1
#
_entry.id   AF-A0A6A3G4V8-F1
#
_cell.length_a   1.000
_cell.length_b   1.000
_cell.length_c   1.000
_cell.angle_alpha   90.00
_cell.angle_beta   90.00
_cell.angle_gamma   90.00
#
_symmetry.space_group_name_H-M   'P 1'
#
loop_
_entity.id
_entity.type
_entity.pdbx_description
1 polymer ?
#
loop_
_entity_poly.entity_id
_entity_poly.type
_entity_poly.pdbx_seq_one_letter_code
_entity_poly.pdbx_strand_id
1 'polypeptide(L)' 'MQVVEGVRLSNRKLGLEYIDLYLLHAPFDAATRADAWKALEDMQTEGVVRDIRVPNFGELHLQKLAQTWRVKPAVNQV' A
#
# COMPACT_ATOMS: atom_id res chain seq x y z
N MET A 1 0.06 4.64 12.74
CA MET A 1 -0.60 3.81 11.71
C MET A 1 0.32 2.65 11.36
N GLN A 2 -0.10 1.39 11.49
CA GLN A 2 0.78 0.21 11.40
C GLN A 2 1.55 0.08 10.06
N VAL A 3 0.98 0.56 8.94
CA VAL A 3 1.61 0.49 7.62
C VAL A 3 2.84 1.40 7.51
N VAL A 4 2.75 2.62 8.03
CA VAL A 4 3.87 3.59 8.02
C VAL A 4 5.07 3.04 8.80
N GLU A 5 4.80 2.49 9.98
CA GLU A 5 5.81 1.81 10.80
C GLU A 5 6.42 0.61 10.05
N GLY A 6 5.60 -0.20 9.39
CA GLY A 6 6.03 -1.37 8.63
C GLY A 6 6.95 -1.04 7.45
N VAL A 7 6.62 -0.02 6.66
CA VAL A 7 7.46 0.46 5.55
C VAL A 7 8.81 0.96 6.07
N ARG A 8 8.80 1.85 7.08
CA ARG A 8 10.03 2.41 7.65
C ARG A 8 10.90 1.35 8.32
N LEU A 9 10.30 0.35 8.97
CA LEU A 9 11.03 -0.79 9.53
C LEU A 9 11.68 -1.63 8.42
N SER A 10 10.98 -1.83 7.30
CA SER A 10 11.52 -2.56 6.14
C SER A 10 12.74 -1.84 5.55
N ASN A 11 12.64 -0.52 5.33
CA ASN A 11 13.76 0.32 4.91
C ASN A 11 14.97 0.16 5.84
N ARG A 12 14.76 0.26 7.17
CA ARG A 12 15.85 0.08 8.16
C ARG A 12 16.48 -1.30 8.11
N LYS A 13 15.67 -2.36 8.00
CA LYS A 13 16.15 -3.75 7.96
C LYS A 13 16.94 -4.06 6.69
N LEU A 14 16.56 -3.45 5.58
CA LEU A 14 17.21 -3.63 4.28
C LEU A 14 18.36 -2.63 4.04
N GLY A 15 18.53 -1.64 4.93
CA GLY A 15 19.52 -0.57 4.76
C GLY A 15 19.20 0.35 3.58
N LEU A 16 17.92 0.51 3.24
CA LEU A 16 17.44 1.29 2.10
C LEU A 16 16.88 2.63 2.55
N GLU A 17 17.08 3.66 1.72
CA GLU A 17 16.45 4.97 1.91
C GLU A 17 15.02 5.00 1.37
N TYR A 18 14.73 4.20 0.34
CA TYR A 18 13.42 4.04 -0.29
C TYR A 18 13.19 2.61 -0.77
N ILE A 19 11.94 2.26 -1.06
CA ILE A 19 11.55 0.98 -1.66
C ILE A 19 10.98 1.22 -3.07
N ASP A 20 11.44 0.46 -4.05
CA ASP A 20 10.88 0.54 -5.41
C ASP A 20 9.43 0.06 -5.48
N LEU A 21 9.10 -1.03 -4.80
CA LEU A 21 7.76 -1.62 -4.82
C LEU A 21 7.32 -2.08 -3.42
N TYR A 22 6.17 -1.59 -2.97
CA TYR A 22 5.51 -2.08 -1.76
C TYR A 22 4.15 -2.70 -2.05
N LEU A 23 3.92 -3.90 -1.52
CA LEU A 23 2.67 -4.64 -1.67
C LEU A 23 1.82 -4.53 -0.40
N LEU A 24 0.59 -4.02 -0.53
CA LEU A 24 -0.36 -4.02 0.57
C LEU A 24 -0.92 -5.43 0.81
N HIS A 25 -0.24 -6.21 1.64
CA HIS A 25 -0.67 -7.55 2.02
C HIS A 25 -1.76 -7.48 3.11
N ALA A 26 -3.00 -7.17 2.70
CA ALA A 26 -4.11 -6.87 3.61
C ALA A 26 -5.33 -7.81 3.43
N PRO A 27 -5.53 -8.79 4.33
CA PRO A 27 -6.78 -9.54 4.45
C PRO A 27 -7.82 -8.88 5.39
N PHE A 28 -7.70 -7.57 5.69
CA PHE A 28 -8.52 -6.88 6.70
C PHE A 28 -9.89 -6.41 6.17
N ASP A 29 -10.67 -5.75 7.03
CA ASP A 29 -11.93 -5.09 6.66
C ASP A 29 -11.70 -3.91 5.68
N ALA A 30 -12.79 -3.37 5.14
CA ALA A 30 -12.73 -2.34 4.10
C ALA A 30 -12.16 -1.00 4.58
N ALA A 31 -12.48 -0.57 5.81
CA ALA A 31 -12.03 0.71 6.34
C ALA A 31 -10.52 0.68 6.60
N THR A 32 -10.05 -0.37 7.29
CA THR A 32 -8.61 -0.57 7.55
C THR A 32 -7.80 -0.63 6.25
N ARG A 33 -8.33 -1.26 5.20
CA ARG A 33 -7.69 -1.33 3.89
C ARG A 33 -7.60 0.04 3.20
N ALA A 34 -8.67 0.83 3.28
CA ALA A 34 -8.70 2.18 2.73
C ALA A 34 -7.69 3.10 3.42
N ASP A 35 -7.65 3.07 4.76
CA ASP A 35 -6.69 3.84 5.54
C ASP A 35 -5.25 3.43 5.24
N ALA A 36 -4.99 2.11 5.21
CA ALA A 36 -3.70 1.55 4.84
C ALA A 36 -3.23 2.01 3.46
N TRP A 37 -4.11 1.96 2.46
CA TRP A 37 -3.80 2.41 1.11
C TRP A 37 -3.53 3.91 1.06
N LYS A 38 -4.33 4.71 1.76
CA LYS A 38 -4.11 6.16 1.84
C LYS A 38 -2.72 6.51 2.39
N ALA A 39 -2.24 5.81 3.41
CA ALA A 39 -0.87 6.04 3.88
C ALA A 39 0.21 5.58 2.89
N LEU A 40 -0.03 4.52 2.10
CA LEU A 40 0.89 4.15 1.04
C LEU A 40 0.96 5.20 -0.06
N GLU A 41 -0.17 5.82 -0.40
CA GLU A 41 -0.21 6.97 -1.33
C GLU A 41 0.55 8.18 -0.77
N ASP A 42 0.41 8.48 0.53
CA ASP A 42 1.18 9.56 1.18
C ASP A 42 2.68 9.24 1.14
N MET A 43 3.08 8.01 1.45
CA MET A 43 4.47 7.55 1.38
C MET A 43 5.03 7.54 -0.05
N GLN A 44 4.18 7.29 -1.04
CA GLN A 44 4.54 7.43 -2.44
C GLN A 44 4.83 8.88 -2.80
N THR A 45 4.00 9.79 -2.31
CA THR A 45 4.17 11.24 -2.50
C THR A 45 5.44 11.75 -1.79
N GLU A 46 5.77 11.20 -0.62
CA GLU A 46 7.00 11.50 0.13
C GLU A 46 8.27 10.90 -0.52
N GLY A 47 8.15 10.03 -1.52
CA GLY A 47 9.28 9.36 -2.16
C GLY A 47 9.89 8.21 -1.34
N VAL A 48 9.22 7.79 -0.25
CA VAL A 48 9.65 6.65 0.59
C VAL A 48 9.40 5.32 -0.14
N VAL A 49 8.36 5.28 -0.97
CA VAL A 49 8.03 4.15 -1.84
C VAL A 49 7.78 4.66 -3.25
N ARG A 50 8.25 3.98 -4.28
CA ARG A 50 8.06 4.41 -5.67
C ARG A 50 6.77 3.90 -6.29
N ASP A 51 6.51 2.60 -6.15
CA ASP A 51 5.33 1.93 -6.66
C ASP A 51 4.57 1.19 -5.54
N ILE A 52 3.25 1.27 -5.57
CA ILE A 52 2.36 0.67 -4.58
C ILE A 52 1.34 -0.22 -5.28
N ARG A 53 1.18 -1.45 -4.81
CA ARG A 53 0.30 -2.45 -5.44
C ARG A 53 -0.45 -3.27 -4.41
N VAL A 54 -1.43 -4.02 -4.90
CA VAL A 54 -2.21 -4.96 -4.10
C VAL A 54 -2.00 -6.37 -4.67
N PRO A 55 -1.59 -7.37 -3.86
CA PRO A 55 -1.56 -8.76 -4.30
C PRO A 55 -2.85 -9.47 -3.89
N ASN A 56 -3.36 -10.37 -4.74
CA ASN A 56 -4.48 -11.27 -4.42
C ASN A 56 -5.79 -10.57 -4.00
N PHE A 57 -6.09 -9.39 -4.54
CA PHE A 57 -7.36 -8.72 -4.25
C PHE A 57 -8.46 -9.21 -5.19
N GLY A 58 -9.54 -9.78 -4.64
CA GLY A 58 -10.75 -10.06 -5.41
C GLY A 58 -11.48 -8.78 -5.83
N GLU A 59 -12.39 -8.92 -6.80
CA GLU A 59 -13.17 -7.82 -7.40
C GLU A 59 -13.82 -6.91 -6.34
N LEU A 60 -14.49 -7.49 -5.34
CA LEU A 60 -15.14 -6.72 -4.27
C LEU A 60 -14.16 -5.90 -3.41
N HIS A 61 -12.93 -6.41 -3.22
CA HIS A 61 -11.90 -5.66 -2.49
C HIS A 61 -11.46 -4.43 -3.31
N LEU A 62 -11.28 -4.61 -4.61
CA LEU A 62 -10.91 -3.52 -5.52
C LEU A 62 -12.02 -2.48 -5.63
N GLN A 63 -13.27 -2.90 -5.75
CA GLN A 63 -14.42 -1.99 -5.82
C GLN A 63 -14.56 -1.12 -4.57
N LYS A 64 -14.39 -1.71 -3.37
CA LYS A 64 -14.43 -0.95 -2.12
C LYS A 64 -13.24 0.01 -2.00
N LEU A 65 -12.04 -0.45 -2.34
CA LEU A 65 -10.85 0.40 -2.32
C LEU A 65 -10.95 1.56 -3.32
N ALA A 66 -11.59 1.32 -4.47
CA ALA A 66 -11.80 2.32 -5.52
C ALA A 66 -12.68 3.50 -5.10
N GLN A 67 -13.44 3.36 -4.01
CA GLN A 67 -14.26 4.44 -3.48
C GLN A 67 -13.42 5.51 -2.78
N THR A 68 -12.19 5.18 -2.37
CA THR A 68 -11.36 6.06 -1.52
C THR A 68 -9.98 6.34 -2.09
N TRP A 69 -9.50 5.58 -3.09
CA TRP A 69 -8.15 5.77 -3.61
C TRP A 69 -7.97 7.13 -4.30
N ARG A 70 -6.79 7.72 -4.18
CA ARG A 70 -6.30 8.80 -5.05
C ARG A 70 -5.48 8.21 -6.19
N VAL A 71 -4.77 7.11 -5.92
CA VAL A 71 -3.94 6.40 -6.89
C VAL A 71 -4.51 5.00 -7.09
N LYS A 72 -4.89 4.69 -8.33
CA LYS A 72 -5.29 3.33 -8.72
C LYS A 72 -4.08 2.40 -8.57
N PRO A 73 -4.20 1.23 -7.90
CA PRO A 73 -3.14 0.23 -7.84
C PRO A 73 -2.67 -0.13 -9.25
N ALA A 74 -1.36 -0.06 -9.48
CA ALA A 74 -0.78 -0.23 -10.81
C ALA A 74 -1.07 -1.64 -11.38
N VAL A 75 -1.01 -2.67 -10.53
CA VAL A 75 -1.29 -4.07 -10.88
C VAL A 75 -1.87 -4.78 -9.66
N ASN A 76 -2.86 -5.66 -9.89
CA ASN A 76 -3.24 -6.69 -8.92
C ASN A 76 -2.38 -7.93 -9.19
N GLN A 77 -1.41 -8.22 -8.32
CA GLN A 77 -0.50 -9.35 -8.52
C GLN A 77 -1.20 -10.64 -8.06
N VAL A 78 -1.57 -11.49 -9.02
CA VAL A 78 -2.23 -12.80 -8.84
C VAL A 78 -1.29 -13.95 -9.13
#